data_AF-A0A1M5VCZ6-F1
#
_entry.id   AF-A0A1M5VCZ6-F1
#
_cell.length_a   1.000
_cell.length_b   1.000
_cell.length_c   1.000
_cell.angle_alpha   90.00
_cell.angle_beta   90.00
_cell.angle_gamma   90.00
#
_symmetry.space_group_name_H-M   'P 1'
#
loop_
_entity.id
_entity.type
_entity.pdbx_description
1 polymer ?
#
loop_
_entity_poly.entity_id
_entity_poly.type
_entity_poly.pdbx_seq_one_letter_code
_entity_poly.pdbx_strand_id
1 'polypeptide(L)'
;MMRATTVQRVKPDNGVREGMWVGSAIAGLLLFAVTALPFHQAQSHDHGLAQHQVSDRDIDSDNHALFAELRIAFEEIRDLYQDNGQQWPEITELQDEFLPPFVEDMSWQRQGAHRWQHLGDGEYLGQPGQDSAPAVLLLAAQQPAQIWFHPAPVAGATDTNIDQLIHQGWKQLVNAQATPGHHH
;
A
#
# COMPACT_ATOMS: atom_id res chain seq x y z
N MET A 1 17.25 -10.87 85.28
CA MET A 1 17.26 -11.57 83.97
C MET A 1 16.96 -10.53 82.89
N MET A 2 17.93 -10.19 82.05
CA MET A 2 17.78 -9.19 80.98
C MET A 2 17.97 -9.93 79.65
N ARG A 3 16.93 -10.00 78.81
CA ARG A 3 17.01 -10.67 77.51
C ARG A 3 17.62 -9.70 76.49
N ALA A 4 18.78 -10.05 75.96
CA ALA A 4 19.38 -9.33 74.84
C ALA A 4 18.52 -9.57 73.58
N THR A 5 18.01 -8.49 72.99
CA THR A 5 17.27 -8.54 71.72
C THR A 5 18.28 -8.49 70.59
N THR A 6 18.50 -9.61 69.91
CA THR A 6 19.37 -9.67 68.73
C THR A 6 18.67 -8.98 67.56
N VAL A 7 19.12 -7.78 67.20
CA VAL A 7 18.67 -7.07 66.00
C VAL A 7 19.39 -7.68 64.80
N GLN A 8 18.67 -8.45 63.99
CA GLN A 8 19.19 -8.99 62.74
C GLN A 8 18.87 -8.04 61.58
N ARG A 9 19.92 -7.46 60.99
CA ARG A 9 19.78 -6.58 59.82
C ARG A 9 19.61 -7.46 58.58
N VAL A 10 18.40 -7.55 58.05
CA VAL A 10 18.12 -8.23 56.78
C VAL A 10 18.54 -7.30 55.65
N LYS A 11 19.39 -7.78 54.74
CA LYS A 11 19.80 -7.03 53.55
C LYS A 11 18.58 -6.93 52.64
N PRO A 12 18.14 -5.72 52.25
CA PRO A 12 16.99 -5.60 51.36
C PRO A 12 17.32 -6.30 50.04
N ASP A 13 16.36 -7.08 49.55
CA ASP A 13 16.41 -7.71 48.23
C ASP A 13 16.21 -6.62 47.17
N ASN A 14 17.27 -5.84 46.96
CA ASN A 14 17.23 -4.74 46.03
C ASN A 14 17.25 -5.34 44.62
N GLY A 15 16.08 -5.39 43.97
CA GLY A 15 15.87 -5.71 42.55
C GLY A 15 16.64 -4.82 41.56
N VAL A 16 17.58 -4.00 42.05
CA VAL A 16 18.57 -3.25 41.27
C VAL A 16 19.39 -4.17 40.38
N ARG A 17 19.80 -5.34 40.88
CA ARG A 17 20.55 -6.32 40.06
C ARG A 17 19.68 -6.91 38.96
N GLU A 18 18.42 -7.19 39.25
CA GLU A 18 17.45 -7.71 38.27
C GLU A 18 17.11 -6.65 37.21
N GLY A 19 16.91 -5.40 37.63
CA GLY A 19 16.72 -4.25 36.73
C GLY A 19 17.92 -4.01 35.81
N MET A 20 19.15 -4.24 36.27
CA MET A 20 20.34 -4.16 35.43
C MET A 20 20.38 -5.26 34.35
N TRP A 21 19.96 -6.49 34.68
CA TRP A 21 19.88 -7.57 33.68
C TRP A 21 18.83 -7.26 32.63
N VAL A 22 17.65 -6.79 33.05
CA VAL A 22 16.57 -6.39 32.14
C VAL A 22 17.01 -5.23 31.26
N GLY A 23 17.61 -4.19 31.85
CA GLY A 23 18.13 -3.05 31.10
C GLY A 23 19.21 -3.44 30.10
N SER A 24 20.11 -4.37 30.46
CA SER A 24 21.14 -4.90 29.57
C SER A 24 20.54 -5.71 28.42
N ALA A 25 19.51 -6.52 28.69
CA ALA A 25 18.83 -7.29 27.65
C ALA A 25 18.12 -6.37 26.65
N ILE A 26 17.43 -5.32 27.13
CA ILE A 26 16.79 -4.31 26.29
C ILE A 26 17.85 -3.58 25.44
N ALA A 27 18.94 -3.12 26.05
CA ALA A 27 20.03 -2.44 25.34
C ALA A 27 20.65 -3.35 24.26
N GLY A 28 20.84 -4.64 24.56
CA GLY A 28 21.33 -5.63 23.60
C GLY A 28 20.38 -5.80 22.41
N LEU A 29 19.07 -5.88 22.65
CA LEU A 29 18.07 -5.99 21.60
C LEU A 29 17.99 -4.73 20.72
N LEU A 30 18.08 -3.55 21.33
CA LEU A 30 18.14 -2.28 20.61
C LEU A 30 19.40 -2.17 19.75
N LEU A 31 20.56 -2.54 20.28
CA LEU A 31 21.82 -2.54 19.53
C LEU A 31 21.77 -3.52 18.35
N PHE A 32 21.20 -4.71 18.57
CA PHE A 32 20.98 -5.69 17.52
C PHE A 32 20.06 -5.14 16.43
N ALA A 33 18.93 -4.53 16.80
CA ALA A 33 18.01 -3.91 15.85
C ALA A 33 18.71 -2.82 15.02
N VAL A 34 19.41 -1.89 15.66
CA VAL A 34 20.15 -0.81 14.98
C VAL A 34 21.21 -1.37 14.02
N THR A 35 21.91 -2.43 14.44
CA THR A 35 22.92 -3.08 13.60
C THR A 35 22.29 -3.84 12.43
N ALA A 36 21.07 -4.38 12.61
CA ALA A 36 20.35 -5.12 11.58
C ALA A 36 19.66 -4.21 10.54
N LEU A 37 19.32 -2.97 10.89
CA LEU A 37 18.69 -2.00 9.98
C LEU A 37 19.42 -1.79 8.64
N PRO A 38 20.75 -1.56 8.58
CA PRO A 38 21.45 -1.39 7.30
C PRO A 38 21.43 -2.66 6.42
N PHE A 39 21.27 -3.84 7.02
CA PHE A 39 21.14 -5.10 6.27
C PHE A 39 19.71 -5.33 5.75
N HIS A 40 18.71 -4.64 6.32
CA HIS A 40 17.31 -4.66 5.89
C HIS A 40 16.93 -3.51 4.95
N GLN A 41 17.86 -2.63 4.59
CA GLN A 41 17.70 -1.82 3.39
C GLN A 41 17.78 -2.78 2.20
N ALA A 42 16.64 -3.41 1.91
CA ALA A 42 16.42 -4.18 0.70
C ALA A 42 16.94 -3.30 -0.43
N GLN A 43 18.06 -3.73 -1.01
CA GLN A 43 18.74 -3.05 -2.10
C GLN A 43 17.65 -2.50 -3.01
N SER A 44 17.55 -1.18 -3.14
CA SER A 44 16.72 -0.53 -4.13
C SER A 44 17.27 -0.93 -5.50
N HIS A 45 16.97 -2.16 -5.91
CA HIS A 45 17.24 -2.67 -7.24
C HIS A 45 16.18 -2.03 -8.14
N ASP A 46 16.39 -0.75 -8.40
CA ASP A 46 15.79 -0.04 -9.54
C ASP A 46 16.32 -0.61 -10.88
N HIS A 47 17.27 -1.55 -10.82
CA HIS A 47 17.91 -2.20 -11.96
C HIS A 47 17.03 -3.15 -12.78
N GLY A 48 15.70 -3.19 -12.57
CA GLY A 48 14.80 -4.06 -13.31
C GLY A 48 13.49 -3.41 -13.80
N LEU A 49 13.22 -2.16 -13.42
CA LEU A 49 11.97 -1.51 -13.78
C LEU A 49 12.07 -0.83 -15.15
N ALA A 50 11.03 -1.01 -15.96
CA ALA A 50 10.90 -0.23 -17.19
C ALA A 50 10.65 1.25 -16.84
N GLN A 51 10.99 2.17 -17.75
CA GLN A 51 10.83 3.63 -17.52
C GLN A 51 9.38 4.06 -17.18
N HIS A 52 8.39 3.28 -17.60
CA HIS A 52 6.98 3.53 -17.30
C HIS A 52 6.55 2.90 -15.96
N GLN A 53 7.37 2.07 -15.32
CA GLN A 53 7.05 1.41 -14.06
C GLN A 53 7.55 2.22 -12.88
N VAL A 54 6.73 2.30 -11.84
CA VAL A 54 7.05 2.94 -10.56
C VAL A 54 6.77 1.92 -9.47
N SER A 55 7.75 1.70 -8.60
CA SER A 55 7.55 0.84 -7.43
C SER A 55 6.58 1.49 -6.47
N ASP A 56 5.78 0.67 -5.82
CA ASP A 56 4.98 1.03 -4.65
C ASP A 56 5.75 1.73 -3.52
N ARG A 57 7.07 1.59 -3.46
CA ARG A 57 7.94 2.30 -2.50
C ARG A 57 8.28 3.73 -2.90
N ASP A 58 8.16 4.06 -4.17
CA ASP A 58 8.60 5.34 -4.75
C ASP A 58 7.42 6.29 -5.04
N ILE A 59 6.20 5.88 -4.68
CA ILE A 59 5.01 6.74 -4.75
C ILE A 59 5.03 7.77 -3.62
N ASP A 60 4.50 8.96 -3.90
CA ASP A 60 4.12 9.94 -2.86
C ASP A 60 3.27 9.30 -1.75
N SER A 61 3.61 9.62 -0.50
CA SER A 61 2.93 9.09 0.68
C SER A 61 1.43 9.36 0.69
N ASP A 62 1.01 10.48 0.12
CA ASP A 62 -0.39 10.91 0.13
C ASP A 62 -1.28 10.01 -0.73
N ASN A 63 -0.69 9.28 -1.70
CA ASN A 63 -1.42 8.41 -2.62
C ASN A 63 -1.40 6.93 -2.22
N HIS A 64 -0.64 6.54 -1.19
CA HIS A 64 -0.56 5.11 -0.79
C HIS A 64 -1.91 4.53 -0.38
N ALA A 65 -2.75 5.32 0.32
CA ALA A 65 -4.06 4.85 0.74
C ALA A 65 -4.95 4.49 -0.45
N LEU A 66 -5.02 5.38 -1.45
CA LEU A 66 -5.75 5.15 -2.69
C LEU A 66 -5.28 3.90 -3.41
N PHE A 67 -3.97 3.75 -3.60
CA PHE A 67 -3.43 2.58 -4.30
C PHE A 67 -3.57 1.28 -3.51
N ALA A 68 -3.64 1.35 -2.18
CA ALA A 68 -3.94 0.19 -1.35
C ALA A 68 -5.41 -0.22 -1.48
N GLU A 69 -6.33 0.74 -1.45
CA GLU A 69 -7.76 0.49 -1.64
C GLU A 69 -8.04 -0.07 -3.04
N LEU A 70 -7.44 0.48 -4.10
CA LEU A 70 -7.57 -0.08 -5.45
C LEU A 70 -7.03 -1.50 -5.59
N ARG A 71 -5.97 -1.82 -4.83
CA ARG A 71 -5.44 -3.19 -4.76
C ARG A 71 -6.39 -4.15 -4.05
N ILE A 72 -7.25 -3.67 -3.16
CA ILE A 72 -8.24 -4.52 -2.51
C ILE A 72 -9.46 -4.63 -3.42
N ALA A 73 -9.90 -3.51 -3.99
CA ALA A 73 -11.05 -3.42 -4.87
C ALA A 73 -10.95 -4.32 -6.10
N PHE A 74 -9.75 -4.55 -6.67
CA PHE A 74 -9.67 -5.37 -7.88
C PHE A 74 -10.10 -6.83 -7.63
N GLU A 75 -9.81 -7.41 -6.47
CA GLU A 75 -10.23 -8.79 -6.17
C GLU A 75 -11.76 -8.83 -6.10
N GLU A 76 -12.37 -7.87 -5.38
CA GLU A 76 -13.82 -7.76 -5.26
C GLU A 76 -14.50 -7.53 -6.61
N ILE A 77 -13.96 -6.64 -7.45
CA ILE A 77 -14.48 -6.38 -8.81
C ILE A 77 -14.46 -7.66 -9.65
N ARG A 78 -13.43 -8.49 -9.48
CA ARG A 78 -13.31 -9.78 -10.19
C ARG A 78 -14.27 -10.83 -9.66
N ASP A 79 -14.57 -10.80 -8.37
CA ASP A 79 -15.55 -11.69 -7.76
C ASP A 79 -16.96 -11.28 -8.22
N LEU A 80 -17.28 -9.99 -8.20
CA LEU A 80 -18.52 -9.44 -8.77
C LEU A 80 -18.66 -9.78 -10.26
N TYR A 81 -17.58 -9.71 -11.05
CA TYR A 81 -17.60 -10.12 -12.45
C TYR A 81 -17.99 -11.60 -12.62
N GLN A 82 -17.49 -12.48 -11.76
CA GLN A 82 -17.83 -13.91 -11.79
C GLN A 82 -19.29 -14.15 -11.39
N ASP A 83 -19.75 -13.44 -10.36
CA ASP A 83 -21.11 -13.58 -9.82
C ASP A 83 -22.17 -12.97 -10.75
N ASN A 84 -21.84 -11.89 -11.47
CA ASN A 84 -22.72 -11.20 -12.42
C ASN A 84 -22.70 -11.82 -13.83
N GLY A 85 -22.35 -13.10 -13.94
CA GLY A 85 -22.39 -13.81 -15.22
C GLY A 85 -21.41 -13.26 -16.26
N GLN A 86 -20.21 -12.88 -15.82
CA GLN A 86 -19.14 -12.34 -16.67
C GLN A 86 -19.44 -10.96 -17.25
N GLN A 87 -20.13 -10.13 -16.46
CA GLN A 87 -20.36 -8.72 -16.77
C GLN A 87 -19.57 -7.87 -15.78
N TRP A 88 -18.77 -6.94 -16.29
CA TRP A 88 -17.98 -6.04 -15.45
C TRP A 88 -18.93 -5.07 -14.73
N PRO A 89 -18.77 -4.89 -13.41
CA PRO A 89 -19.69 -4.05 -12.64
C PRO A 89 -19.60 -2.57 -13.02
N GLU A 90 -20.73 -1.90 -13.08
CA GLU A 90 -20.77 -0.45 -13.30
C GLU A 90 -20.36 0.32 -12.03
N ILE A 91 -19.97 1.59 -12.18
CA ILE A 91 -19.55 2.42 -11.02
C ILE A 91 -20.62 2.47 -9.94
N THR A 92 -21.90 2.57 -10.34
CA THR A 92 -23.02 2.57 -9.39
C THR A 92 -23.11 1.28 -8.60
N GLU A 93 -22.83 0.13 -9.22
CA GLU A 93 -22.83 -1.16 -8.53
C GLU A 93 -21.68 -1.25 -7.52
N LEU A 94 -20.49 -0.78 -7.89
CA LEU A 94 -19.36 -0.69 -6.96
C LEU A 94 -19.65 0.22 -5.76
N GLN A 95 -20.43 1.28 -5.98
CA GLN A 95 -20.89 2.18 -4.92
C GLN A 95 -21.93 1.50 -4.02
N ASP A 96 -22.88 0.78 -4.60
CA ASP A 96 -23.92 0.04 -3.87
C ASP A 96 -23.33 -1.10 -3.00
N GLU A 97 -22.23 -1.71 -3.46
CA GLU A 97 -21.44 -2.70 -2.71
C GLU A 97 -20.48 -2.06 -1.68
N PHE A 98 -20.53 -0.74 -1.49
CA PHE A 98 -19.67 0.02 -0.57
C PHE A 98 -18.17 -0.20 -0.81
N LEU A 99 -17.76 -0.37 -2.07
CA LEU A 99 -16.38 -0.66 -2.42
C LEU A 99 -15.53 0.64 -2.46
N PRO A 100 -14.55 0.82 -1.57
CA PRO A 100 -13.58 1.91 -1.72
C PRO A 100 -12.64 1.64 -2.91
N PRO A 101 -12.14 2.69 -3.61
CA PRO A 101 -12.39 4.12 -3.40
C PRO A 101 -13.59 4.66 -4.22
N PHE A 102 -14.55 3.82 -4.60
CA PHE A 102 -15.69 4.20 -5.47
C PHE A 102 -16.81 4.88 -4.69
N VAL A 103 -16.98 4.50 -3.41
CA VAL A 103 -17.94 5.13 -2.49
C VAL A 103 -17.49 6.54 -2.07
N GLU A 104 -18.40 7.52 -2.15
CA GLU A 104 -18.12 8.93 -1.83
C GLU A 104 -18.16 9.21 -0.31
N ASP A 105 -17.24 8.60 0.43
CA ASP A 105 -17.12 8.75 1.88
C ASP A 105 -15.98 9.71 2.31
N MET A 106 -15.65 9.73 3.61
CA MET A 106 -14.54 10.55 4.11
C MET A 106 -13.16 10.07 3.64
N SER A 107 -12.99 8.78 3.34
CA SER A 107 -11.76 8.23 2.77
C SER A 107 -11.56 8.77 1.36
N TRP A 108 -12.60 8.68 0.53
CA TRP A 108 -12.63 9.21 -0.83
C TRP A 108 -12.29 10.71 -0.90
N GLN A 109 -12.85 11.52 0.00
CA GLN A 109 -12.53 12.95 0.07
C GLN A 109 -11.05 13.23 0.34
N ARG A 110 -10.41 12.43 1.21
CA ARG A 110 -8.99 12.58 1.56
C ARG A 110 -8.06 12.12 0.44
N GLN A 111 -8.52 11.19 -0.38
CA GLN A 111 -7.76 10.61 -1.47
C GLN A 111 -7.86 11.38 -2.79
N GLY A 112 -8.47 12.58 -2.78
CA GLY A 112 -8.55 13.42 -3.97
C GLY A 112 -9.90 13.44 -4.66
N ALA A 113 -10.94 12.85 -4.05
CA ALA A 113 -12.32 12.93 -4.50
C ALA A 113 -12.50 12.55 -5.98
N HIS A 114 -11.97 11.37 -6.37
CA HIS A 114 -11.98 10.91 -7.75
C HIS A 114 -13.39 10.75 -8.30
N ARG A 115 -13.64 11.28 -9.50
CA ARG A 115 -14.82 10.96 -10.30
C ARG A 115 -14.50 9.71 -11.12
N TRP A 116 -15.17 8.61 -10.80
CA TRP A 116 -14.97 7.33 -11.44
C TRP A 116 -15.84 7.16 -12.69
N GLN A 117 -15.29 6.51 -13.70
CA GLN A 117 -15.96 6.14 -14.94
C GLN A 117 -15.56 4.72 -15.34
N HIS A 118 -16.54 3.88 -15.66
CA HIS A 118 -16.31 2.60 -16.32
C HIS A 118 -16.14 2.85 -17.83
N LEU A 119 -15.02 2.43 -18.39
CA LEU A 119 -14.71 2.58 -19.83
C LEU A 119 -15.13 1.35 -20.65
N GLY A 120 -15.51 0.26 -19.99
CA GLY A 120 -15.81 -1.04 -20.59
C GLY A 120 -14.71 -2.06 -20.27
N ASP A 121 -14.99 -3.35 -20.52
CA ASP A 121 -14.00 -4.44 -20.43
C ASP A 121 -13.18 -4.49 -19.13
N GLY A 122 -13.75 -4.05 -18.00
CA GLY A 122 -13.09 -4.06 -16.69
C GLY A 122 -12.10 -2.92 -16.49
N GLU A 123 -12.26 -1.83 -17.23
CA GLU A 123 -11.41 -0.66 -17.21
C GLU A 123 -12.09 0.50 -16.47
N TYR A 124 -11.46 1.00 -15.42
CA TYR A 124 -12.03 2.05 -14.57
C TYR A 124 -11.09 3.25 -14.48
N LEU A 125 -11.58 4.42 -14.90
CA LEU A 125 -10.85 5.68 -14.90
C LEU A 125 -11.32 6.56 -13.73
N GLY A 126 -10.39 6.93 -12.86
CA GLY A 126 -10.59 7.89 -11.77
C GLY A 126 -9.96 9.23 -12.13
N GLN A 127 -10.77 10.24 -12.42
CA GLN A 127 -10.32 11.62 -12.63
C GLN A 127 -10.27 12.36 -11.29
N PRO A 128 -9.15 12.97 -10.89
CA PRO A 128 -9.05 13.62 -9.60
C PRO A 128 -10.02 14.81 -9.51
N GLY A 129 -10.60 14.99 -8.33
CA GLY A 129 -11.38 16.17 -7.96
C GLY A 129 -10.52 17.29 -7.36
N GLN A 130 -9.28 17.00 -6.98
CA GLN A 130 -8.34 17.91 -6.35
C GLN A 130 -7.02 17.92 -7.13
N ASP A 131 -6.38 19.08 -7.27
CA ASP A 131 -5.19 19.28 -8.12
C ASP A 131 -3.96 18.47 -7.69
N SER A 132 -3.89 18.05 -6.42
CA SER A 132 -2.76 17.27 -5.88
C SER A 132 -2.88 15.76 -6.10
N ALA A 133 -4.05 15.27 -6.51
CA ALA A 133 -4.29 13.85 -6.69
C ALA A 133 -4.05 13.41 -8.15
N PRO A 134 -3.50 12.21 -8.39
CA PRO A 134 -3.25 11.72 -9.74
C PRO A 134 -4.55 11.27 -10.44
N ALA A 135 -4.55 11.26 -11.78
CA ALA A 135 -5.50 10.42 -12.50
C ALA A 135 -5.09 8.96 -12.37
N VAL A 136 -6.07 8.07 -12.23
CA VAL A 136 -5.83 6.64 -12.03
C VAL A 136 -6.64 5.82 -13.01
N LEU A 137 -6.05 4.76 -13.53
CA LEU A 137 -6.67 3.79 -14.43
C LEU A 137 -6.46 2.39 -13.85
N LEU A 138 -7.54 1.70 -13.56
CA LEU A 138 -7.55 0.30 -13.12
C LEU A 138 -7.94 -0.59 -14.30
N LEU A 139 -7.06 -1.53 -14.66
CA LEU A 139 -7.31 -2.54 -15.68
C LEU A 139 -7.57 -3.89 -14.98
N ALA A 140 -8.82 -4.13 -14.58
CA ALA A 140 -9.21 -5.29 -13.76
C ALA A 140 -9.23 -6.61 -14.57
N ALA A 141 -9.41 -6.53 -15.90
CA ALA A 141 -9.37 -7.70 -16.77
C ALA A 141 -7.97 -8.32 -16.95
N GLN A 142 -6.91 -7.57 -16.64
CA GLN A 142 -5.53 -8.03 -16.78
C GLN A 142 -5.17 -9.05 -15.68
N GLN A 143 -4.21 -9.94 -15.98
CA GLN A 143 -3.69 -10.92 -15.02
C GLN A 143 -2.15 -10.80 -14.90
N PRO A 144 -1.63 -10.25 -13.78
CA PRO A 144 -2.35 -9.62 -12.67
C PRO A 144 -3.06 -8.31 -13.09
N ALA A 145 -4.05 -7.88 -12.31
CA ALA A 145 -4.69 -6.59 -12.50
C ALA A 145 -3.64 -5.47 -12.45
N GLN A 146 -3.80 -4.47 -13.31
CA GLN A 146 -2.82 -3.40 -13.43
C GLN A 146 -3.40 -2.07 -12.97
N ILE A 147 -2.61 -1.30 -12.23
CA ILE A 147 -2.94 0.06 -11.84
C ILE A 147 -1.97 0.99 -12.56
N TRP A 148 -2.52 1.95 -13.28
CA TRP A 148 -1.79 3.00 -13.97
C TRP A 148 -2.18 4.35 -13.38
N PHE A 149 -1.25 5.29 -13.34
CA PHE A 149 -1.52 6.65 -12.87
C PHE A 149 -0.83 7.70 -13.73
N HIS A 150 -1.42 8.88 -13.79
CA HIS A 150 -0.89 10.06 -14.45
C HIS A 150 -0.90 11.22 -13.44
N PRO A 151 0.19 12.01 -13.31
CA PRO A 151 0.32 13.01 -12.25
C PRO A 151 -0.64 14.21 -12.37
N ALA A 152 -1.36 14.31 -13.49
CA ALA A 152 -2.33 15.36 -13.76
C ALA A 152 -3.64 14.78 -14.30
N PRO A 153 -4.76 15.51 -14.19
CA PRO A 153 -6.02 15.14 -14.85
C PRO A 153 -5.80 14.89 -16.35
N VAL A 154 -6.45 13.86 -16.88
CA VAL A 154 -6.34 13.51 -18.31
C VAL A 154 -7.59 13.99 -19.03
N ALA A 155 -7.41 14.74 -20.12
CA ALA A 155 -8.52 15.27 -20.90
C ALA A 155 -8.87 14.34 -22.07
N GLY A 156 -10.17 14.13 -22.28
CA GLY A 156 -10.68 13.35 -23.41
C GLY A 156 -10.80 11.86 -23.14
N ALA A 157 -10.92 11.06 -24.20
CA ALA A 157 -10.99 9.61 -24.11
C ALA A 157 -9.59 9.04 -23.83
N THR A 158 -9.51 8.14 -22.84
CA THR A 158 -8.28 7.41 -22.52
C THR A 158 -8.22 6.15 -23.37
N ASP A 159 -7.15 5.98 -24.14
CA ASP A 159 -6.85 4.72 -24.82
C ASP A 159 -6.09 3.81 -23.84
N THR A 160 -6.69 2.68 -23.51
CA THR A 160 -6.17 1.72 -22.53
C THR A 160 -5.14 0.76 -23.12
N ASN A 161 -4.82 0.88 -24.41
CA ASN A 161 -3.69 0.19 -25.01
C ASN A 161 -2.38 0.57 -24.29
N ILE A 162 -1.63 -0.44 -23.83
CA ILE A 162 -0.42 -0.26 -23.03
C ILE A 162 0.61 0.65 -23.72
N ASP A 163 0.83 0.50 -25.03
CA ASP A 163 1.79 1.35 -25.75
C ASP A 163 1.32 2.81 -25.78
N GLN A 164 0.01 3.04 -25.90
CA GLN A 164 -0.56 4.38 -25.85
C GLN A 164 -0.48 4.98 -24.44
N LEU A 165 -0.73 4.20 -23.40
CA LEU A 165 -0.55 4.64 -22.01
C LEU A 165 0.89 5.11 -21.78
N ILE A 166 1.87 4.31 -22.21
CA ILE A 166 3.29 4.66 -22.11
C ILE A 166 3.61 5.94 -22.90
N HIS A 167 3.12 6.03 -24.15
CA HIS A 167 3.31 7.21 -25.00
C HIS A 167 2.68 8.48 -24.44
N GLN A 168 1.54 8.35 -23.75
CA GLN A 168 0.81 9.44 -23.10
C GLN A 168 1.37 9.78 -21.70
N GLY A 169 2.43 9.10 -21.26
CA GLY A 169 3.12 9.41 -20.01
C GLY A 169 2.51 8.79 -18.76
N TRP A 170 1.57 7.85 -18.91
CA TRP A 170 1.07 7.07 -17.78
C TRP A 170 2.19 6.22 -17.18
N LYS A 171 2.10 6.00 -15.87
CA LYS A 171 3.01 5.17 -15.10
C LYS A 171 2.28 3.97 -14.53
N GLN A 172 2.83 2.78 -14.75
CA GLN A 172 2.35 1.54 -14.17
C GLN A 172 2.86 1.41 -12.74
N LEU A 173 1.96 1.19 -11.81
CA LEU A 173 2.31 0.88 -10.44
C LEU A 173 2.63 -0.62 -10.32
N VAL A 174 3.85 -0.94 -9.92
CA VAL A 174 4.32 -2.32 -9.70
C VAL A 174 4.73 -2.54 -8.25
N ASN A 175 4.59 -3.77 -7.76
CA ASN A 175 5.12 -4.14 -6.45
C ASN A 175 6.64 -4.30 -6.55
N ALA A 176 7.41 -3.70 -5.63
CA ALA A 176 8.86 -3.86 -5.53
C ALA A 176 9.33 -5.33 -5.48
N GLN A 177 8.45 -6.27 -5.10
CA GLN A 177 8.76 -7.70 -5.00
C GLN A 177 8.42 -8.51 -6.26
N ALA A 178 7.95 -7.87 -7.33
CA ALA A 178 7.71 -8.55 -8.60
C ALA A 178 9.06 -8.95 -9.22
N THR A 179 9.55 -10.13 -8.83
CA THR A 179 10.62 -10.84 -9.54
C THR A 179 10.23 -10.89 -11.02
N PRO A 180 11.08 -10.42 -11.96
CA PRO A 180 10.77 -10.55 -13.37
C PRO A 180 10.60 -12.05 -13.66
N GLY A 181 9.40 -12.44 -14.06
CA GLY A 181 9.11 -13.79 -14.49
C GLY A 181 10.04 -14.16 -15.63
N HIS A 182 10.81 -15.23 -15.42
CA HIS A 182 11.53 -15.92 -16.48
C HIS A 182 10.58 -16.24 -17.63
N HIS A 183 10.78 -15.60 -18.77
CA HIS A 183 10.29 -16.11 -20.05
C HIS A 183 11.05 -17.42 -20.34
N HIS A 184 10.32 -18.53 -20.43
CA HIS A 184 10.75 -19.77 -21.07
C HIS A 184 9.73 -20.17 -22.13
#